data_AF-A0A6A5ZLW3-F1
#
_entry.id   AF-A0A6A5ZLW3-F1
#
_cell.length_a   1.000
_cell.length_b   1.000
_cell.length_c   1.000
_cell.angle_alpha   90.00
_cell.angle_beta   90.00
_cell.angle_gamma   90.00
#
_symmetry.space_group_name_H-M   'P 1'
#
loop_
_entity.id
_entity.type
_entity.pdbx_description
1 polymer ?
#
loop_
_entity_poly.entity_id
_entity_poly.type
_entity_poly.pdbx_seq_one_letter_code
_entity_poly.pdbx_strand_id
1 'polypeptide(L)'
;MMGTLKAYFSYKAVITCGIPTATLEGKKLDYELFLKRLDKLCEYGTEPKAFSKLLRPILQGFIDTFDDPESDSVKAFWKQICDYEGGSGMCYYSGWITAFCFWDNEGRRQIKGKRVGVSADSIPSGFTTVPVTINDNGLIVYAKMLAGSVGIISTSTNKDKKGPVGNDSLRPQLGWCMYEKAGQTPPKLHL
;
A
#
# COMPACT_ATOMS: atom_id res chain seq x y z
N MET A 1 -1.13 37.38 25.30
CA MET A 1 -0.20 38.02 24.34
C MET A 1 -0.11 37.31 22.97
N MET A 2 -0.73 36.14 22.76
CA MET A 2 -0.71 35.44 21.45
C MET A 2 -1.78 35.92 20.44
N GLY A 3 -2.82 36.64 20.89
CA GLY A 3 -3.96 37.01 20.04
C GLY A 3 -3.71 38.17 19.07
N THR A 4 -2.79 39.08 19.38
CA THR A 4 -2.53 40.29 18.58
C THR A 4 -1.66 40.05 17.34
N LEU A 5 -0.93 38.93 17.28
CA LEU A 5 -0.06 38.57 16.16
C LEU A 5 -0.74 37.65 15.13
N LYS A 6 -1.96 37.18 15.40
CA LYS A 6 -2.72 36.26 14.53
C LYS A 6 -2.99 36.81 13.12
N ALA A 7 -3.18 38.13 12.99
CA ALA A 7 -3.48 38.78 11.71
C ALA A 7 -2.24 39.03 10.84
N TYR A 8 -1.04 38.92 11.41
CA TYR A 8 0.22 39.29 10.76
C TYR A 8 1.10 38.10 10.42
N PHE A 9 0.85 36.92 11.01
CA PHE A 9 1.67 35.72 10.81
C PHE A 9 0.82 34.52 10.43
N SER A 10 1.28 33.77 9.42
CA SER A 10 0.79 32.42 9.14
C SER A 10 1.49 31.43 10.07
N TYR A 11 0.71 30.73 10.90
CA TYR A 11 1.23 29.74 11.83
C TYR A 11 1.22 28.37 11.16
N LYS A 12 2.41 27.88 10.82
CA LYS A 12 2.59 26.54 10.25
C LYS A 12 3.26 25.67 11.30
N ALA A 13 2.53 24.71 11.86
CA ALA A 13 3.12 23.66 12.68
C ALA A 13 3.76 22.63 11.74
N VAL A 14 5.07 22.41 11.88
CA VAL A 14 5.77 21.32 11.19
C VAL A 14 5.81 20.14 12.15
N ILE A 15 4.96 19.14 11.88
CA ILE A 15 5.03 17.85 12.54
C ILE A 15 6.14 17.04 11.85
N THR A 16 7.27 16.88 12.53
CA THR A 16 8.31 15.93 12.12
C THR A 16 7.83 14.52 12.47
N CYS A 17 7.45 13.74 11.45
CA CYS A 17 7.00 12.38 11.62
C CYS A 17 8.21 11.43 11.73
N GLY A 18 8.30 10.73 12.86
CA GLY A 18 9.13 9.54 13.03
C GLY A 18 8.23 8.34 13.28
N ILE A 19 8.70 7.14 12.98
CA ILE A 19 7.99 5.91 13.31
C ILE A 19 8.35 5.56 14.75
N PRO A 20 7.43 5.70 15.72
CA PRO A 20 7.75 5.45 17.13
C PRO A 20 8.02 3.95 17.38
N THR A 21 7.27 3.08 16.69
CA THR A 21 7.37 1.63 16.78
C THR A 21 6.86 1.01 15.48
N ALA A 22 7.54 -0.02 14.97
CA ALA A 22 7.05 -0.86 13.89
C ALA A 22 6.81 -2.28 14.44
N THR A 23 5.65 -2.85 14.14
CA THR A 23 5.30 -4.22 14.52
C THR A 23 4.96 -5.01 13.27
N LEU A 24 5.73 -6.07 13.01
CA LEU A 24 5.44 -7.01 11.93
C LEU A 24 4.43 -8.06 12.44
N GLU A 25 3.25 -8.11 11.86
CA GLU A 25 2.26 -9.16 12.13
C GLU A 25 2.58 -10.41 11.28
N GLY A 26 2.74 -11.57 11.92
CA GLY A 26 3.05 -12.85 11.25
C GLY A 26 4.25 -13.57 11.85
N LYS A 27 4.70 -14.65 11.20
CA LYS A 27 5.91 -15.39 11.59
C LYS A 27 7.01 -15.21 10.55
N LYS A 28 8.27 -15.30 10.96
CA LYS A 28 9.43 -15.25 10.05
C LYS A 28 9.29 -16.18 8.83
N LEU A 29 8.80 -17.40 9.04
CA LEU A 29 8.58 -18.40 7.98
C LEU A 29 7.63 -17.90 6.86
N ASP A 30 6.66 -17.04 7.19
CA ASP A 30 5.73 -16.49 6.21
C ASP A 30 6.46 -15.57 5.22
N TYR A 31 7.39 -14.76 5.73
CA TYR A 31 8.21 -13.85 4.92
C TYR A 31 9.24 -14.59 4.06
N GLU A 32 9.81 -15.69 4.56
CA GLU A 32 10.66 -16.59 3.77
C GLU A 32 9.87 -17.27 2.64
N LEU A 33 8.60 -17.62 2.89
CA LEU A 33 7.71 -18.15 1.86
C LEU A 33 7.41 -17.08 0.79
N PHE A 34 7.24 -15.82 1.18
CA PHE A 34 7.07 -14.72 0.23
C PHE A 34 8.29 -14.55 -0.68
N LEU A 35 9.51 -14.65 -0.13
CA LEU A 35 10.73 -14.64 -0.94
C LEU A 35 10.74 -15.77 -1.99
N LYS A 36 10.38 -16.99 -1.59
CA LYS A 36 10.28 -18.13 -2.54
C LYS A 36 9.22 -17.91 -3.61
N ARG A 37 8.12 -17.23 -3.29
CA ARG A 37 7.07 -16.89 -4.26
C ARG A 37 7.52 -15.83 -5.26
N LEU A 38 8.44 -14.93 -4.89
CA LEU A 38 9.01 -13.97 -5.83
C LEU A 38 9.81 -14.64 -6.95
N ASP A 39 10.40 -15.81 -6.71
CA ASP A 39 11.14 -16.52 -7.75
C ASP A 39 10.20 -16.97 -8.87
N LYS A 40 9.00 -17.44 -8.52
CA LYS A 40 7.93 -17.75 -9.50
C LYS A 40 7.44 -16.51 -10.24
N LEU A 41 7.46 -15.34 -9.59
CA LEU A 41 7.02 -14.10 -10.22
C LEU A 41 7.92 -13.72 -11.42
N CYS A 42 9.19 -14.15 -11.41
CA CYS A 42 10.13 -13.92 -12.51
C CYS A 42 9.75 -14.66 -13.80
N GLU A 43 8.92 -15.71 -13.72
CA GLU A 43 8.51 -16.52 -14.87
C GLU A 43 7.47 -15.81 -15.75
N TYR A 44 6.75 -14.82 -15.21
CA TYR A 44 5.65 -14.14 -15.90
C TYR A 44 6.10 -13.01 -16.86
N GLY A 45 7.40 -12.75 -16.99
CA GLY A 45 7.95 -11.82 -17.98
C GLY A 45 9.01 -10.84 -17.45
N THR A 46 9.41 -9.89 -18.28
CA THR A 46 10.48 -8.93 -17.98
C THR A 46 10.07 -7.88 -16.94
N GLU A 47 8.82 -7.42 -16.96
CA GLU A 47 8.32 -6.45 -15.97
C GLU A 47 8.14 -7.07 -14.57
N PRO A 48 7.47 -8.23 -14.40
CA PRO A 48 7.41 -8.91 -13.10
C PRO A 48 8.78 -9.26 -12.52
N LYS A 49 9.77 -9.58 -13.38
CA LYS A 49 11.16 -9.79 -12.97
C LYS A 49 11.84 -8.52 -12.48
N ALA A 50 11.54 -7.36 -13.07
CA ALA A 50 12.03 -6.09 -12.56
C ALA A 50 11.41 -5.73 -11.20
N PHE A 51 10.11 -6.00 -11.04
CA PHE A 51 9.39 -5.80 -9.79
C PHE A 51 9.87 -6.74 -8.67
N SER A 52 10.12 -8.03 -8.96
CA SER A 52 10.67 -8.97 -7.98
C SER A 52 12.05 -8.55 -7.46
N LYS A 53 12.89 -7.96 -8.33
CA LYS A 53 14.18 -7.38 -7.95
C LYS A 53 14.04 -6.21 -6.97
N LEU A 54 12.98 -5.40 -7.09
CA LEU A 54 12.68 -4.29 -6.17
C LEU A 54 12.12 -4.80 -4.83
N LEU A 55 11.29 -5.85 -4.85
CA LEU A 55 10.69 -6.41 -3.63
C LEU A 55 11.66 -7.23 -2.78
N ARG A 56 12.65 -7.89 -3.40
CA ARG A 56 13.61 -8.74 -2.68
C ARG A 56 14.32 -8.04 -1.51
N PRO A 57 14.92 -6.83 -1.64
CA PRO A 57 15.53 -6.14 -0.50
C PRO A 57 14.52 -5.74 0.58
N ILE A 58 13.26 -5.48 0.22
CA ILE A 58 12.21 -5.13 1.18
C ILE A 58 11.84 -6.33 2.05
N LEU A 59 11.60 -7.48 1.42
CA LEU A 59 11.32 -8.72 2.14
C LEU A 59 12.50 -9.19 2.98
N GLN A 60 13.73 -8.99 2.50
CA GLN A 60 14.93 -9.26 3.28
C GLN A 60 14.99 -8.36 4.53
N GLY A 61 14.71 -7.06 4.39
CA GLY A 61 14.63 -6.14 5.54
C GLY A 61 13.59 -6.57 6.58
N PHE A 62 12.46 -7.15 6.16
CA PHE A 62 11.49 -7.74 7.10
C PHE A 62 12.02 -8.97 7.82
N ILE A 63 12.73 -9.86 7.13
CA ILE A 63 13.36 -11.03 7.75
C ILE A 63 14.44 -10.61 8.74
N ASP A 64 15.28 -9.65 8.35
CA ASP A 64 16.35 -9.11 9.19
C ASP A 64 15.77 -8.44 10.45
N THR A 65 14.58 -7.84 10.35
CA THR A 65 13.86 -7.28 11.51
C THR A 65 13.47 -8.35 12.54
N PHE A 66 13.25 -9.61 12.13
CA PHE A 66 13.01 -10.70 13.09
C PHE A 66 14.29 -11.21 13.75
N ASP A 67 15.42 -11.14 13.06
CA ASP A 67 16.70 -11.68 13.54
C ASP A 67 17.43 -10.70 14.46
N ASP A 68 17.49 -9.41 14.08
CA ASP A 68 18.16 -8.37 14.85
C ASP A 68 17.43 -7.01 14.71
N PRO A 69 16.30 -6.80 15.43
CA PRO A 69 15.48 -5.60 15.31
C PRO A 69 16.21 -4.31 15.72
N GLU A 70 17.24 -4.40 16.57
CA GLU A 70 17.95 -3.24 17.11
C GLU A 70 19.18 -2.84 16.31
N SER A 71 19.54 -3.62 15.29
CA SER A 71 20.64 -3.32 14.38
C SER A 71 20.48 -1.96 13.69
N ASP A 72 21.60 -1.27 13.49
CA ASP A 72 21.63 0.00 12.77
C ASP A 72 21.14 -0.15 11.32
N SER A 73 21.35 -1.32 10.70
CA SER A 73 20.88 -1.62 9.34
C SER A 73 19.35 -1.70 9.27
N VAL A 74 18.72 -2.37 10.23
CA VAL A 74 17.26 -2.50 10.32
C VAL A 74 16.63 -1.14 10.63
N LYS A 75 17.22 -0.36 11.54
CA LYS A 75 16.79 1.02 11.81
C LYS A 75 16.90 1.91 10.57
N ALA A 76 17.98 1.79 9.79
CA ALA A 76 18.13 2.52 8.54
C ALA A 76 17.09 2.09 7.50
N PHE A 77 16.80 0.78 7.40
CA PHE A 77 15.75 0.25 6.52
C PHE A 77 14.36 0.83 6.85
N TRP A 78 13.95 0.83 8.12
CA TRP A 78 12.66 1.38 8.54
C TRP A 78 12.59 2.91 8.39
N LYS A 79 13.71 3.63 8.52
CA LYS A 79 13.79 5.06 8.22
C LYS A 79 13.58 5.39 6.74
N GLN A 80 13.81 4.43 5.84
CA GLN A 80 13.70 4.60 4.38
C GLN A 80 12.34 4.17 3.81
N ILE A 81 11.30 4.01 4.65
CA ILE A 81 9.94 3.62 4.19
C ILE A 81 9.43 4.55 3.10
N CYS A 82 9.30 5.83 3.44
CA CYS A 82 8.67 6.83 2.62
C CYS A 82 9.38 8.15 2.88
N ASP A 83 9.81 8.79 1.80
CA ASP A 83 10.30 10.15 1.83
C ASP A 83 9.46 10.99 0.87
N TYR A 84 9.21 12.24 1.23
CA TYR A 84 8.32 13.14 0.50
C TYR A 84 9.07 14.39 0.10
N GLU A 85 9.17 14.60 -1.21
CA GLU A 85 9.73 15.81 -1.79
C GLU A 85 8.61 16.61 -2.46
N GLY A 86 8.34 17.80 -1.96
CA GLY A 86 7.29 18.70 -2.47
C GLY A 86 7.83 20.06 -2.89
N GLY A 87 7.41 20.52 -4.06
CA GLY A 87 7.70 21.86 -4.59
C GLY A 87 6.47 22.51 -5.24
N SER A 88 6.65 23.65 -5.91
CA SER A 88 5.54 24.29 -6.62
C SER A 88 5.14 23.44 -7.84
N GLY A 89 3.97 22.80 -7.78
CA GLY A 89 3.38 22.05 -8.89
C GLY A 89 3.79 20.57 -9.02
N MET A 90 4.70 20.06 -8.18
CA MET A 90 5.07 18.64 -8.19
C MET A 90 5.38 18.12 -6.78
N CYS A 91 4.78 16.98 -6.45
CA CYS A 91 4.96 16.27 -5.19
C CYS A 91 5.31 14.80 -5.50
N TYR A 92 6.45 14.34 -5.01
CA TYR A 92 6.94 12.99 -5.23
C TYR A 92 7.10 12.25 -3.91
N TYR A 93 6.67 11.00 -3.91
CA TYR A 93 7.04 10.04 -2.87
C TYR A 93 8.22 9.21 -3.36
N SER A 94 9.18 8.98 -2.47
CA SER A 94 10.31 8.07 -2.65
C SER A 94 10.41 7.14 -1.43
N GLY A 95 11.45 6.30 -1.36
CA GLY A 95 11.58 5.26 -0.35
C GLY A 95 11.00 3.92 -0.82
N TRP A 96 11.24 2.87 -0.05
CA TRP A 96 10.95 1.52 -0.52
C TRP A 96 9.46 1.21 -0.63
N ILE A 97 8.58 1.94 0.06
CA ILE A 97 7.12 1.76 -0.04
C ILE A 97 6.61 2.00 -1.47
N THR A 98 7.30 2.87 -2.20
CA THR A 98 6.94 3.19 -3.59
C THR A 98 7.14 2.01 -4.52
N ALA A 99 7.91 0.99 -4.14
CA ALA A 99 8.01 -0.27 -4.89
C ALA A 99 6.64 -0.92 -5.10
N PHE A 100 5.71 -0.81 -4.15
CA PHE A 100 4.34 -1.32 -4.28
C PHE A 100 3.48 -0.55 -5.29
N CYS A 101 3.93 0.64 -5.71
CA CYS A 101 3.30 1.46 -6.74
C CYS A 101 3.93 1.25 -8.13
N PHE A 102 4.43 0.03 -8.40
CA PHE A 102 5.14 -0.28 -9.65
C PHE A 102 4.26 -0.13 -10.90
N TRP A 103 2.97 -0.48 -10.78
CA TRP A 103 1.96 -0.30 -11.83
C TRP A 103 0.95 0.79 -11.43
N ASP A 104 0.37 1.47 -12.40
CA ASP A 104 -0.76 2.38 -12.21
C ASP A 104 -2.11 1.62 -12.24
N ASN A 105 -3.21 2.36 -12.10
CA ASN A 105 -4.57 1.80 -12.15
C ASN A 105 -4.93 1.15 -13.51
N GLU A 106 -4.16 1.44 -14.57
CA GLU A 106 -4.31 0.85 -15.90
C GLU A 106 -3.34 -0.33 -16.14
N GLY A 107 -2.54 -0.70 -15.13
CA GLY A 107 -1.53 -1.75 -15.26
C GLY A 107 -0.29 -1.31 -16.04
N ARG A 108 -0.09 -0.01 -16.26
CA ARG A 108 1.12 0.52 -16.91
C ARG A 108 2.22 0.72 -15.87
N ARG A 109 3.44 0.35 -16.25
CA ARG A 109 4.62 0.51 -15.40
C ARG A 109 4.95 1.98 -15.15
N GLN A 110 4.98 2.38 -13.88
CA GLN A 110 5.31 3.74 -13.43
C GLN A 110 6.81 3.92 -13.16
N ILE A 111 7.45 2.95 -12.52
CA ILE A 111 8.83 3.08 -12.06
C ILE A 111 9.80 2.76 -13.21
N LYS A 112 10.39 3.81 -13.77
CA LYS A 112 11.35 3.74 -14.89
C LYS A 112 12.72 4.27 -14.47
N GLY A 113 13.76 3.42 -14.58
CA GLY A 113 15.16 3.84 -14.38
C GLY A 113 15.68 3.83 -12.93
N LYS A 114 16.68 4.67 -12.65
CA LYS A 114 17.41 4.74 -11.36
C LYS A 114 16.66 5.46 -10.22
N ARG A 115 15.62 6.23 -10.52
CA ARG A 115 14.82 6.95 -9.52
C ARG A 115 13.58 6.13 -9.20
N VAL A 116 13.56 5.53 -8.01
CA VAL A 116 12.41 4.81 -7.46
C VAL A 116 11.56 5.85 -6.72
N GLY A 117 10.72 6.57 -7.47
CA GLY A 117 9.81 7.57 -6.93
C GLY A 117 8.54 7.65 -7.77
N VAL A 118 7.42 7.95 -7.12
CA VAL A 118 6.08 7.98 -7.74
C VAL A 118 5.44 9.33 -7.42
N SER A 119 4.79 9.93 -8.41
CA SER A 119 4.02 11.16 -8.21
C SER A 119 2.89 10.92 -7.21
N ALA A 120 2.60 11.89 -6.34
CA ALA A 120 1.48 11.81 -5.41
C ALA A 120 0.15 11.51 -6.11
N ASP A 121 -0.05 12.03 -7.33
CA ASP A 121 -1.27 11.84 -8.12
C ASP A 121 -1.34 10.49 -8.84
N SER A 122 -0.26 9.70 -8.78
CA SER A 122 -0.15 8.42 -9.49
C SER A 122 -0.08 7.22 -8.55
N ILE A 123 -0.34 7.41 -7.26
CA ILE A 123 -0.49 6.29 -6.31
C ILE A 123 -1.71 5.45 -6.75
N PRO A 124 -1.53 4.16 -7.06
CA PRO A 124 -2.63 3.32 -7.49
C PRO A 124 -3.61 3.07 -6.34
N SER A 125 -4.85 2.73 -6.71
CA SER A 125 -5.87 2.33 -5.75
C SER A 125 -5.47 1.02 -5.04
N GLY A 126 -5.80 0.91 -3.75
CA GLY A 126 -5.61 -0.31 -2.98
C GLY A 126 -6.60 -1.44 -3.31
N PHE A 127 -7.46 -1.25 -4.31
CA PHE A 127 -8.41 -2.24 -4.79
C PHE A 127 -8.46 -2.25 -6.32
N THR A 128 -8.91 -3.37 -6.88
CA THR A 128 -9.16 -3.53 -8.31
C THR A 128 -10.57 -4.03 -8.58
N THR A 129 -11.09 -3.77 -9.77
CA THR A 129 -12.39 -4.28 -10.22
C THR A 129 -12.23 -5.04 -11.52
N VAL A 130 -12.80 -6.25 -11.57
CA VAL A 130 -12.76 -7.13 -12.74
C VAL A 130 -14.18 -7.44 -13.19
N PRO A 131 -14.51 -7.32 -14.50
CA PRO A 131 -15.79 -7.78 -15.01
C PRO A 131 -15.88 -9.31 -14.93
N VAL A 132 -17.00 -9.83 -14.44
CA VAL A 132 -17.25 -11.27 -14.30
C VAL A 132 -18.61 -11.60 -14.91
N THR A 133 -18.66 -12.67 -15.70
CA THR A 133 -19.92 -13.23 -16.21
C THR A 133 -20.27 -14.46 -15.40
N ILE A 134 -21.42 -14.44 -14.74
CA ILE A 134 -21.93 -15.55 -13.94
C ILE A 134 -22.98 -16.28 -14.80
N ASN A 135 -22.83 -17.59 -14.96
CA ASN A 135 -23.83 -18.45 -15.59
C ASN A 135 -24.43 -19.36 -14.51
N ASP A 136 -25.63 -19.00 -14.06
CA ASP A 136 -26.41 -19.83 -13.13
C ASP A 136 -27.46 -20.61 -13.90
N ASN A 137 -27.11 -21.84 -14.31
CA ASN A 137 -28.01 -22.76 -15.00
C ASN A 137 -28.74 -22.18 -16.22
N GLY A 138 -28.06 -21.32 -16.99
CA GLY A 138 -28.60 -20.64 -18.17
C GLY A 138 -29.00 -19.19 -17.95
N LEU A 139 -29.08 -18.72 -16.69
CA LEU A 139 -29.22 -17.30 -16.37
C LEU A 139 -27.85 -16.63 -16.39
N ILE A 140 -27.61 -15.79 -17.40
CA ILE A 140 -26.36 -15.03 -17.52
C ILE A 140 -26.51 -13.69 -16.79
N VAL A 141 -25.68 -13.47 -15.78
CA VAL A 141 -25.60 -12.21 -15.02
C VAL A 141 -24.23 -11.58 -15.25
N TYR A 142 -24.22 -10.31 -15.66
CA TYR A 142 -22.98 -9.53 -15.81
C TYR A 142 -22.71 -8.76 -14.52
N ALA A 143 -21.69 -9.19 -13.79
CA ALA A 143 -21.29 -8.61 -12.52
C ALA A 143 -19.92 -7.93 -12.63
N LYS A 144 -19.62 -7.09 -11.64
CA LYS A 144 -18.25 -6.66 -11.36
C LYS A 144 -17.82 -7.20 -10.02
N MET A 145 -16.66 -7.85 -10.00
CA MET A 145 -15.99 -8.25 -8.78
C MET A 145 -15.04 -7.14 -8.37
N LEU A 146 -15.14 -6.69 -7.13
CA LEU A 146 -14.19 -5.79 -6.49
C LEU A 146 -13.38 -6.58 -5.48
N ALA A 147 -12.06 -6.40 -5.48
CA ALA A 147 -11.16 -7.06 -4.52
C ALA A 147 -10.01 -6.12 -4.11
N GLY A 148 -9.65 -6.13 -2.83
CA GLY A 148 -8.54 -5.36 -2.27
C GLY A 148 -8.90 -4.73 -0.93
N SER A 149 -8.40 -3.53 -0.67
CA SER A 149 -8.79 -2.73 0.50
C SER A 149 -10.20 -2.19 0.30
N VAL A 150 -11.18 -2.78 0.99
CA VAL A 150 -12.62 -2.47 0.84
C VAL A 150 -13.19 -1.64 1.99
N GLY A 151 -12.38 -1.40 3.03
CA GLY A 151 -12.81 -0.65 4.20
C GLY A 151 -11.66 -0.37 5.17
N ILE A 152 -11.99 0.34 6.24
CA ILE A 152 -11.06 0.62 7.35
C ILE A 152 -11.78 0.25 8.64
N ILE A 153 -11.15 -0.57 9.46
CA ILE A 153 -11.64 -0.89 10.80
C ILE A 153 -10.90 0.01 11.78
N SER A 154 -11.67 0.68 12.63
CA SER A 154 -11.14 1.46 13.74
C SER A 154 -11.20 0.61 15.01
N THR A 155 -10.05 0.35 15.63
CA THR A 155 -9.93 -0.46 16.85
C THR A 155 -9.29 0.35 17.96
N SER A 156 -9.54 -0.06 19.21
CA SER A 156 -8.80 0.42 20.37
C SER A 156 -7.70 -0.58 20.73
N THR A 157 -6.47 -0.09 20.88
CA THR A 157 -5.30 -0.87 21.30
C THR A 157 -5.22 -1.09 22.80
N ASN A 158 -5.98 -0.32 23.59
CA ASN A 158 -6.00 -0.38 25.04
C ASN A 158 -7.33 -0.94 25.57
N LYS A 159 -7.58 -2.24 25.39
CA LYS A 159 -8.75 -2.90 26.00
C LYS A 159 -8.63 -3.04 27.54
N ASP A 160 -7.42 -2.97 28.09
CA ASP A 160 -7.13 -3.34 29.49
C ASP A 160 -6.75 -2.18 30.42
N LYS A 161 -6.82 -0.90 29.99
CA LYS A 161 -6.53 0.26 30.85
C LYS A 161 -7.81 0.97 31.27
N LYS A 162 -7.96 1.26 32.57
CA LYS A 162 -9.05 2.10 33.13
C LYS A 162 -8.89 3.55 32.63
N GLY A 163 -9.46 3.85 31.47
CA GLY A 163 -9.51 5.18 30.86
C GLY A 163 -10.55 5.23 29.73
N PRO A 164 -10.89 6.41 29.19
CA PRO A 164 -11.83 6.48 28.07
C PRO A 164 -11.28 5.70 26.88
N VAL A 165 -11.98 4.63 26.51
CA VAL A 165 -11.64 3.75 25.39
C VAL A 165 -12.00 4.47 24.09
N GLY A 166 -11.05 5.24 23.57
CA GLY A 166 -11.10 5.77 22.22
C GLY A 166 -10.56 4.75 21.22
N ASN A 167 -11.09 4.75 20.00
CA ASN A 167 -10.44 4.02 18.92
C ASN A 167 -9.19 4.80 18.48
N ASP A 168 -8.02 4.22 18.69
CA ASP A 168 -6.71 4.84 18.47
C ASP A 168 -5.91 4.16 17.34
N SER A 169 -6.46 3.11 16.74
CA SER A 169 -5.85 2.39 15.63
C SER A 169 -6.79 2.28 14.44
N LEU A 170 -6.21 2.39 13.25
CA LEU A 170 -6.87 2.13 11.97
C LEU A 170 -6.18 0.97 11.29
N ARG A 171 -6.96 0.03 10.75
CA ARG A 171 -6.45 -1.11 9.99
C ARG A 171 -7.20 -1.20 8.66
N PRO A 172 -6.50 -1.36 7.52
CA PRO A 172 -7.17 -1.63 6.26
C PRO A 172 -7.86 -3.00 6.34
N GLN A 173 -9.10 -3.06 5.84
CA GLN A 173 -9.84 -4.31 5.72
C GLN A 173 -9.74 -4.82 4.29
N LEU A 174 -9.06 -5.96 4.13
CA LEU A 174 -9.03 -6.68 2.87
C LEU A 174 -10.34 -7.45 2.69
N GLY A 175 -10.91 -7.40 1.49
CA GLY A 175 -12.13 -8.11 1.18
C GLY A 175 -12.39 -8.16 -0.31
N TRP A 176 -13.49 -8.83 -0.65
CA TRP A 176 -14.02 -8.86 -2.00
C TRP A 176 -15.55 -8.86 -1.96
N CYS A 177 -16.16 -8.29 -2.99
CA CYS A 177 -17.59 -8.35 -3.21
C CYS A 177 -17.89 -8.41 -4.71
N MET A 178 -19.07 -8.91 -5.06
CA MET A 178 -19.59 -8.86 -6.42
C MET A 178 -20.87 -8.04 -6.41
N TYR A 179 -21.02 -7.17 -7.40
CA TYR A 179 -22.24 -6.38 -7.58
C TYR A 179 -22.64 -6.33 -9.05
N GLU A 180 -23.94 -6.34 -9.28
CA GLU A 180 -24.51 -6.10 -10.59
C GLU A 180 -24.48 -4.61 -10.91
N LYS A 181 -24.10 -4.26 -12.14
CA LYS A 181 -24.14 -2.87 -12.59
C LYS A 181 -25.40 -2.69 -13.42
N ALA A 182 -26.40 -2.00 -12.86
CA ALA A 182 -27.67 -1.76 -13.56
C ALA A 182 -27.43 -1.10 -14.94
N GLY A 183 -27.86 -1.78 -16.00
CA GLY A 183 -27.93 -1.22 -17.37
C GLY A 183 -26.71 -1.38 -18.29
N GLN A 184 -25.83 -2.38 -18.12
CA GLN A 184 -24.74 -2.64 -19.09
C GLN A 184 -24.90 -3.93 -19.92
N THR A 185 -24.59 -3.80 -21.21
CA THR A 185 -24.37 -4.88 -22.20
C THR A 185 -23.04 -5.63 -21.96
N PRO A 186 -22.87 -6.85 -22.50
CA PRO A 186 -21.73 -7.73 -22.23
C PRO A 186 -20.37 -7.04 -22.42
N PRO A 187 -19.36 -7.34 -21.56
CA PRO A 187 -18.00 -6.85 -21.77
C PRO A 187 -17.46 -7.37 -23.10
N LYS A 188 -16.77 -6.50 -23.87
CA LYS A 188 -16.05 -6.91 -25.08
C LYS A 188 -14.95 -7.89 -24.70
N LEU A 189 -15.09 -9.15 -25.10
CA LEU A 189 -14.02 -10.15 -25.05
C LEU A 189 -12.90 -9.68 -26.00
N HIS A 190 -11.76 -9.30 -25.44
CA HIS A 190 -10.51 -9.25 -26.20
C HIS A 190 -9.92 -10.65 -26.14
N LEU A 191 -10.18 -11.43 -27.20
CA LEU A 191 -9.42 -12.64 -27.54
C LEU A 191 -8.08 -12.24 -28.14
#